data_AF-A0AAN7WYS1-F1
#
_entry.id   AF-A0AAN7WYS1-F1
#
_cell.length_a   1.000
_cell.length_b   1.000
_cell.length_c   1.000
_cell.angle_alpha   90.00
_cell.angle_beta   90.00
_cell.angle_gamma   90.00
#
_symmetry.space_group_name_H-M   'P 1'
#
loop_
_entity.id
_entity.type
_entity.pdbx_description
1 polymer ?
#
loop_
_entity_poly.entity_id
_entity_poly.type
_entity_poly.pdbx_seq_one_letter_code
_entity_poly.pdbx_strand_id
1 'polypeptide(L)'
;MSCFMRHESPQDSAITRDINRTFPAHDYFKDTGGDGQDSLYKICKAYSVYDEEIGYCQGQSFLAAVLLLHMPEEQAFSVLVKIMFDYGLRDLFKQNFEDLHCKFFQLERLMQEYLPDLYNHFLNVGLEAHMYASQWFLTLFTAKFPLYMVFHIIDLLLCEGISVIFNVALALLKTSKDDLIQTDFEGALKFFRVPVPKRYRSEENAKKLMELACGMKISQKKLKKFEKEYHTLREQQEQQEAPIDRYERENRRLQEANMRLEQENDDLAHELVSSKIALRKDLDNAEEKADALNKELLLTKQKLVDSEDEKRRLEEESAQLKEMCRRELDKSESEIKKNGSIIGEYKQICSQLSERLEKQQTANRGELEKIRFKVEGCEKCSSLFNKEGRVRAPVSTAPAGGSEEQDEEKEGLKSQLREMELELAQTKLQLVEAECKIQDLEHHLGLALNEVQAAKKTWFNRTLSSIKTVTGNQGKETT
;
A
#
# COMPACT_ATOMS: atom_id res chain seq x y z
N MET A 1 15.57 12.99 -35.93
CA MET A 1 15.75 11.91 -34.94
C MET A 1 14.88 10.69 -35.24
N SER A 2 13.57 10.87 -35.46
CA SER A 2 12.60 9.77 -35.67
C SER A 2 12.90 8.82 -36.83
N CYS A 3 13.68 9.25 -37.84
CA CYS A 3 14.15 8.37 -38.92
C CYS A 3 15.16 7.34 -38.41
N PHE A 4 16.11 7.75 -37.56
CA PHE A 4 17.18 6.90 -37.02
C PHE A 4 16.66 5.85 -36.05
N MET A 5 15.57 6.14 -35.35
CA MET A 5 14.92 5.21 -34.42
C MET A 5 14.35 3.95 -35.09
N ARG A 6 14.21 3.94 -36.42
CA ARG A 6 13.75 2.77 -37.19
C ARG A 6 14.86 1.72 -37.41
N HIS A 7 16.10 2.06 -37.09
CA HIS A 7 17.26 1.19 -37.21
C HIS A 7 17.66 0.63 -35.84
N GLU A 8 18.16 -0.60 -35.82
CA GLU A 8 18.76 -1.18 -34.62
C GLU A 8 20.17 -0.62 -34.39
N SER A 9 20.55 -0.45 -33.13
CA SER A 9 21.90 0.01 -32.78
C SER A 9 22.79 -1.20 -32.47
N PRO A 10 23.97 -1.33 -33.09
CA PRO A 10 24.92 -2.37 -32.71
C PRO A 10 25.46 -2.19 -31.27
N GLN A 11 25.19 -1.04 -30.65
CA GLN A 11 25.74 -0.63 -29.36
C GLN A 11 24.67 -0.57 -28.26
N ASP A 12 23.51 -1.20 -28.46
CA ASP A 12 22.38 -1.17 -27.51
C ASP A 12 22.77 -1.59 -26.08
N SER A 13 23.61 -2.62 -25.94
CA SER A 13 24.12 -3.06 -24.63
C SER A 13 24.98 -1.99 -23.94
N ALA A 14 25.87 -1.33 -24.70
CA ALA A 14 26.74 -0.29 -24.18
C ALA A 14 25.94 0.96 -23.76
N ILE A 15 24.95 1.35 -24.57
CA ILE A 15 24.04 2.46 -24.29
C ILE A 15 23.25 2.18 -23.00
N THR A 16 22.62 1.01 -22.89
CA THR A 16 21.80 0.64 -21.73
C THR A 16 22.62 0.65 -20.44
N ARG A 17 23.83 0.09 -20.47
CA ARG A 17 24.75 0.09 -19.33
C ARG A 17 25.12 1.50 -18.89
N ASP A 18 25.31 2.42 -19.83
CA ASP A 18 25.66 3.81 -19.54
C ASP A 18 24.47 4.60 -18.97
N ILE A 19 23.26 4.38 -19.47
CA ILE A 19 22.05 5.02 -18.96
C ILE A 19 21.83 4.68 -17.49
N ASN A 20 21.97 3.41 -17.11
CA ASN A 20 21.79 2.96 -15.73
C ASN A 20 22.73 3.65 -14.73
N ARG A 21 23.87 4.18 -15.19
CA ARG A 21 24.84 4.92 -14.35
C ARG A 21 24.84 6.42 -14.59
N THR A 22 23.98 6.95 -15.45
CA THR A 22 23.91 8.37 -15.79
C THR A 22 22.97 9.10 -14.85
N PHE A 23 23.53 9.89 -13.92
CA PHE A 23 22.79 10.65 -12.91
C PHE A 23 21.66 9.85 -12.20
N PRO A 24 21.92 8.63 -11.71
CA PRO A 24 20.86 7.73 -11.21
C PRO A 24 20.13 8.23 -9.97
N ALA A 25 20.67 9.23 -9.29
CA ALA A 25 20.04 9.88 -8.13
C ALA A 25 19.25 11.14 -8.50
N HIS A 26 19.25 11.57 -9.77
CA HIS A 26 18.53 12.75 -10.22
C HIS A 26 17.05 12.40 -10.45
N ASP A 27 16.12 13.25 -10.00
CA ASP A 27 14.68 12.96 -10.02
C ASP A 27 14.13 12.60 -11.40
N TYR A 28 14.70 13.18 -12.46
CA TYR A 28 14.30 12.89 -13.84
C TYR A 28 14.82 11.55 -14.39
N PHE A 29 15.90 11.00 -13.83
CA PHE A 29 16.58 9.79 -14.35
C PHE A 29 16.57 8.60 -13.38
N LYS A 30 16.05 8.77 -12.16
CA LYS A 30 16.09 7.76 -11.09
C LYS A 30 15.21 6.53 -11.37
N ASP A 31 14.13 6.70 -12.11
CA ASP A 31 13.16 5.63 -12.36
C ASP A 31 13.61 4.79 -13.57
N THR A 32 13.92 3.51 -13.33
CA THR A 32 14.27 2.58 -14.40
C THR A 32 13.11 2.41 -15.36
N GLY A 33 13.33 2.73 -16.64
CA GLY A 33 12.28 2.74 -17.65
C GLY A 33 11.30 3.92 -17.56
N GLY A 34 11.61 4.93 -16.74
CA GLY A 34 10.88 6.20 -16.74
C GLY A 34 11.20 7.06 -17.97
N ASP A 35 10.39 8.10 -18.19
CA ASP A 35 10.46 8.97 -19.38
C ASP A 35 11.86 9.54 -19.62
N GLY A 36 12.58 9.96 -18.55
CA GLY A 36 13.92 10.51 -18.68
C GLY A 36 14.95 9.50 -19.18
N GLN A 37 14.89 8.25 -18.73
CA GLN A 37 15.78 7.19 -19.23
C GLN A 37 15.41 6.77 -20.65
N ASP A 38 14.11 6.71 -20.97
CA ASP A 38 13.63 6.38 -22.32
C ASP A 38 14.05 7.45 -23.34
N SER A 39 13.85 8.73 -23.04
CA SER A 39 14.33 9.83 -23.88
C SER A 39 15.85 9.82 -24.05
N LEU A 40 16.60 9.54 -22.98
CA LEU A 40 18.05 9.43 -23.06
C LEU A 40 18.49 8.26 -23.97
N TYR A 41 17.81 7.11 -23.85
CA TYR A 41 18.02 5.96 -24.72
C TYR A 41 17.77 6.30 -26.19
N LYS A 42 16.66 6.97 -26.50
CA LYS A 42 16.35 7.40 -27.88
C LYS A 42 17.41 8.33 -28.45
N ILE A 43 17.89 9.30 -27.68
CA ILE A 43 18.95 10.23 -28.13
C ILE A 43 20.25 9.47 -28.41
N CYS A 44 20.70 8.63 -27.47
CA CYS A 44 21.94 7.87 -27.62
C CYS A 44 21.86 6.85 -28.77
N LYS A 45 20.72 6.16 -28.90
CA LYS A 45 20.46 5.24 -30.02
C LYS A 45 20.46 5.97 -31.35
N ALA A 46 19.72 7.08 -31.46
CA ALA A 46 19.67 7.87 -32.68
C ALA A 46 21.06 8.40 -33.06
N TYR A 47 21.88 8.81 -32.09
CA TYR A 47 23.26 9.24 -32.34
C TYR A 47 24.12 8.08 -32.87
N SER A 48 24.01 6.89 -32.26
CA SER A 48 24.79 5.71 -32.65
C SER A 48 24.58 5.29 -34.11
N VAL A 49 23.38 5.53 -34.64
CA VAL A 49 23.02 5.27 -36.04
C VAL A 49 23.39 6.46 -36.92
N TYR A 50 23.34 7.68 -36.39
CA TYR A 50 23.66 8.90 -37.14
C TYR A 50 25.15 9.00 -37.50
N ASP A 51 26.02 8.72 -36.53
CA ASP A 51 27.47 8.77 -36.71
C ASP A 51 28.01 7.36 -36.98
N GLU A 52 27.88 6.89 -38.22
CA GLU A 52 28.28 5.53 -38.62
C GLU A 52 29.79 5.24 -38.42
N GLU A 53 30.63 6.27 -38.33
CA GLU A 53 32.08 6.12 -38.23
C GLU A 53 32.53 5.73 -36.81
N ILE A 54 31.98 6.37 -35.77
CA ILE A 54 32.37 6.11 -34.38
C ILE A 54 31.23 5.51 -33.53
N GLY A 55 29.98 5.69 -33.96
CA GLY A 55 28.78 5.28 -33.22
C GLY A 55 28.67 5.93 -31.84
N TYR A 56 28.02 5.22 -30.92
CA TYR A 56 27.93 5.61 -29.51
C TYR A 56 29.28 5.51 -28.79
N CYS A 57 29.69 6.61 -28.18
CA CYS A 57 30.92 6.68 -27.39
C CYS A 57 30.63 6.52 -25.89
N GLN A 58 31.43 5.71 -25.19
CA GLN A 58 31.23 5.46 -23.76
C GLN A 58 31.31 6.78 -22.96
N GLY A 59 30.30 7.04 -22.12
CA GLY A 59 30.17 8.28 -21.35
C GLY A 59 29.43 9.41 -22.07
N GLN A 60 29.06 9.25 -23.35
CA GLN A 60 28.27 10.25 -24.10
C GLN A 60 26.87 10.45 -23.51
N SER A 61 26.31 9.44 -22.83
CA SER A 61 25.03 9.54 -22.11
C SER A 61 25.01 10.69 -21.10
N PHE A 62 26.12 10.99 -20.43
CA PHE A 62 26.17 12.08 -19.45
C PHE A 62 26.01 13.45 -20.11
N LEU A 63 26.62 13.66 -21.27
CA LEU A 63 26.44 14.89 -22.05
C LEU A 63 25.01 14.99 -22.59
N ALA A 64 24.48 13.91 -23.16
CA ALA A 64 23.11 13.87 -23.65
C ALA A 64 22.08 14.16 -22.54
N ALA A 65 22.30 13.62 -21.34
CA ALA A 65 21.46 13.89 -20.17
C ALA A 65 21.51 15.36 -19.73
N VAL A 66 22.69 15.99 -19.72
CA VAL A 66 22.83 17.41 -19.39
C VAL A 66 22.05 18.29 -20.36
N LEU A 67 22.08 17.98 -21.66
CA LEU A 67 21.28 18.69 -22.65
C LEU A 67 19.79 18.46 -22.43
N LEU A 68 19.37 17.20 -22.23
CA LEU A 68 17.98 16.81 -22.03
C LEU A 68 17.32 17.45 -20.79
N LEU A 69 18.11 17.78 -19.77
CA LEU A 69 17.62 18.53 -18.60
C LEU A 69 17.19 19.98 -18.93
N HIS A 70 17.62 20.53 -20.06
CA HIS A 70 17.38 21.94 -20.43
C HIS A 70 16.55 22.12 -21.70
N MET A 71 16.35 21.05 -22.48
CA MET A 71 15.63 21.14 -23.74
C MET A 71 14.91 19.82 -24.10
N PRO A 72 13.86 19.87 -24.92
CA PRO A 72 13.17 18.68 -25.41
C PRO A 72 14.08 17.70 -26.14
N GLU A 73 13.67 16.43 -26.18
CA GLU A 73 14.43 15.29 -26.71
C GLU A 73 15.06 15.55 -28.10
N GLU A 74 14.27 16.05 -29.06
CA GLU A 74 14.77 16.32 -30.42
C GLU A 74 15.81 17.45 -30.46
N GLN A 75 15.62 18.48 -29.64
CA GLN A 75 16.56 19.60 -29.55
C GLN A 75 17.86 19.15 -28.90
N ALA A 76 17.78 18.32 -27.86
CA ALA A 76 18.95 17.75 -27.19
C ALA A 76 19.77 16.90 -28.17
N PHE A 77 19.12 16.09 -29.01
CA PHE A 77 19.78 15.38 -30.10
C PHE A 77 20.46 16.34 -31.10
N SER A 78 19.76 17.39 -31.55
CA SER A 78 20.35 18.37 -32.49
C SER A 78 21.58 19.08 -31.91
N VAL A 79 21.52 19.50 -30.64
CA VAL A 79 22.66 20.15 -29.97
C VAL A 79 23.79 19.15 -29.73
N LEU A 80 23.49 17.89 -29.39
CA LEU A 80 24.49 16.83 -29.25
C LEU A 80 25.26 16.63 -30.57
N VAL A 81 24.55 16.53 -31.70
CA VAL A 81 25.19 16.44 -33.03
C VAL A 81 26.08 17.65 -33.29
N LYS A 82 25.63 18.87 -32.94
CA LYS A 82 26.46 20.07 -33.08
C LYS A 82 27.72 20.03 -32.22
N ILE A 83 27.63 19.63 -30.96
CA ILE A 83 28.82 19.49 -30.09
C ILE A 83 29.79 18.45 -30.65
N MET A 84 29.25 17.33 -31.15
CA MET A 84 30.08 16.25 -31.68
C MET A 84 30.79 16.65 -32.99
N PHE A 85 30.07 17.21 -33.95
CA PHE A 85 30.60 17.53 -35.29
C PHE A 85 31.17 18.95 -35.40
N ASP A 86 30.42 19.97 -35.02
CA ASP A 86 30.80 21.37 -35.24
C ASP A 86 31.83 21.86 -34.22
N TYR A 87 31.74 21.38 -32.96
CA TYR A 87 32.71 21.69 -31.91
C TYR A 87 33.87 20.67 -31.83
N GLY A 88 33.84 19.63 -32.67
CA GLY A 88 34.94 18.66 -32.82
C GLY A 88 35.14 17.71 -31.65
N LEU A 89 34.12 17.47 -30.81
CA LEU A 89 34.24 16.49 -29.72
C LEU A 89 34.45 15.06 -30.25
N ARG A 90 33.84 14.73 -31.39
CA ARG A 90 33.92 13.39 -32.00
C ARG A 90 35.34 13.02 -32.44
N ASP A 91 36.15 14.00 -32.81
CA ASP A 91 37.51 13.78 -33.31
C ASP A 91 38.42 13.20 -32.22
N LEU A 92 38.12 13.47 -30.95
CA LEU A 92 38.84 12.88 -29.81
C LEU A 92 38.71 11.36 -29.72
N PHE A 93 37.67 10.76 -30.34
CA PHE A 93 37.42 9.32 -30.32
C PHE A 93 37.97 8.59 -31.55
N LYS A 94 38.47 9.33 -32.54
CA LYS A 94 38.98 8.78 -33.80
C LYS A 94 40.41 8.26 -33.65
N GLN A 95 40.81 7.41 -34.61
CA GLN A 95 42.21 6.99 -34.81
C GLN A 95 42.91 6.53 -33.52
N ASN A 96 42.23 5.70 -32.72
CA ASN A 96 42.73 5.25 -31.41
C ASN A 96 43.09 6.42 -30.47
N PHE A 97 42.24 7.45 -30.43
CA PHE A 97 42.35 8.61 -29.54
C PHE A 97 43.57 9.51 -29.80
N GLU A 98 44.07 9.58 -31.04
CA GLU A 98 45.25 10.39 -31.40
C GLU A 98 45.07 11.88 -31.03
N ASP A 99 43.90 12.46 -31.35
CA ASP A 99 43.59 13.85 -31.02
C ASP A 99 43.49 14.09 -29.50
N LEU A 100 43.02 13.09 -28.75
CA LEU A 100 42.98 13.14 -27.30
C LEU A 100 44.39 13.12 -26.71
N HIS A 101 45.29 12.28 -27.23
CA HIS A 101 46.71 12.27 -26.85
C HIS A 101 47.38 13.61 -27.15
N CYS A 102 47.04 14.24 -28.28
CA CYS A 102 47.45 15.62 -28.57
C CYS A 102 46.93 16.60 -27.50
N LYS A 103 45.67 16.49 -27.06
CA LYS A 103 45.14 17.34 -25.97
C LYS A 103 45.88 17.11 -24.64
N PHE A 104 46.26 15.89 -24.31
CA PHE A 104 47.07 15.61 -23.11
C PHE A 104 48.43 16.29 -23.18
N PHE A 105 49.13 16.18 -24.32
CA PHE A 105 50.39 16.88 -24.53
C PHE A 105 50.24 18.40 -24.38
N GLN A 106 49.18 18.98 -24.97
CA GLN A 106 48.87 20.40 -24.84
C GLN A 106 48.64 20.79 -23.37
N LEU A 107 47.88 19.99 -22.61
CA LEU A 107 47.63 20.24 -21.19
C LEU A 107 48.93 20.20 -20.39
N GLU A 108 49.80 19.22 -20.63
CA GLU A 108 51.09 19.10 -19.95
C GLU A 108 52.03 20.26 -20.28
N ARG A 109 52.09 20.72 -21.54
CA ARG A 109 52.84 21.94 -21.90
C ARG A 109 52.29 23.19 -21.21
N LEU A 110 50.96 23.30 -21.09
CA LEU A 110 50.33 24.37 -20.35
C LEU A 110 50.63 24.28 -18.85
N MET A 111 50.62 23.09 -18.25
CA MET A 111 51.03 22.89 -16.86
C MET A 111 52.49 23.28 -16.65
N GLN A 112 53.38 22.91 -17.56
CA GLN A 112 54.79 23.29 -17.49
C GLN A 112 54.96 24.82 -17.46
N GLU A 113 54.14 25.56 -18.22
CA GLU A 113 54.23 27.02 -18.28
C GLU A 113 53.54 27.73 -17.11
N TYR A 114 52.34 27.29 -16.72
CA TYR A 114 51.51 27.99 -15.73
C TYR A 114 51.59 27.42 -14.31
N LEU A 115 51.99 26.16 -14.16
CA LEU A 115 52.06 25.42 -12.89
C LEU A 115 53.35 24.56 -12.81
N PRO A 116 54.54 25.16 -13.01
CA PRO A 116 55.79 24.40 -13.19
C PRO A 116 56.11 23.47 -12.02
N ASP A 117 55.85 23.89 -10.78
CA ASP A 117 56.11 23.05 -9.59
C ASP A 117 55.25 21.79 -9.59
N LEU A 118 53.98 21.91 -10.00
CA LEU A 118 53.05 20.78 -10.06
C LEU A 118 53.40 19.85 -11.24
N TYR A 119 53.77 20.42 -12.38
CA TYR A 119 54.25 19.67 -13.53
C TYR A 119 55.48 18.83 -13.19
N ASN A 120 56.49 19.44 -12.54
CA ASN A 120 57.69 18.74 -12.11
C ASN A 120 57.39 17.65 -11.07
N HIS A 121 56.47 17.91 -10.15
CA HIS A 121 56.00 16.90 -9.20
C HIS A 121 55.38 15.70 -9.92
N PHE A 122 54.47 15.94 -10.87
CA PHE A 122 53.82 14.88 -11.65
C PHE A 122 54.82 14.05 -12.46
N LEU A 123 55.83 14.68 -13.05
CA LEU A 123 56.94 13.95 -13.69
C LEU A 123 57.69 13.06 -12.69
N ASN A 124 58.01 13.57 -11.50
CA ASN A 124 58.77 12.82 -10.49
C ASN A 124 58.01 11.59 -9.96
N VAL A 125 56.68 11.68 -9.82
CA VAL A 125 55.84 10.56 -9.37
C VAL A 125 55.34 9.66 -10.52
N GLY A 126 55.68 9.98 -11.78
CA GLY A 126 55.25 9.21 -12.95
C GLY A 126 53.76 9.34 -13.27
N LEU A 127 53.14 10.50 -12.98
CA LEU A 127 51.73 10.75 -13.24
C LEU A 127 51.54 11.52 -14.55
N GLU A 128 50.91 10.87 -15.53
CA GLU A 128 50.64 11.45 -16.85
C GLU A 128 49.20 11.94 -17.00
N ALA A 129 48.96 12.90 -17.90
CA ALA A 129 47.64 13.51 -18.09
C ALA A 129 46.54 12.51 -18.47
N HIS A 130 46.84 11.46 -19.23
CA HIS A 130 45.87 10.45 -19.64
C HIS A 130 45.23 9.71 -18.44
N MET A 131 45.94 9.62 -17.31
CA MET A 131 45.51 8.88 -16.12
C MET A 131 44.41 9.58 -15.32
N TYR A 132 44.28 10.92 -15.45
CA TYR A 132 43.28 11.70 -14.70
C TYR A 132 42.39 12.60 -15.57
N ALA A 133 42.86 13.03 -16.74
CA ALA A 133 42.16 14.02 -17.58
C ALA A 133 41.32 13.41 -18.70
N SER A 134 41.40 12.10 -18.96
CA SER A 134 40.66 11.44 -20.06
C SER A 134 39.16 11.78 -20.05
N GLN A 135 38.50 11.63 -18.89
CA GLN A 135 37.07 11.94 -18.77
C GLN A 135 36.77 13.44 -18.83
N TRP A 136 37.72 14.31 -18.48
CA TRP A 136 37.52 15.75 -18.56
C TRP A 136 37.29 16.19 -20.00
N PHE A 137 38.11 15.67 -20.93
CA PHE A 137 37.99 15.94 -22.36
C PHE A 137 36.85 15.15 -23.01
N LEU A 138 36.81 13.83 -22.82
CA LEU A 138 35.85 12.97 -23.54
C LEU A 138 34.40 13.19 -23.11
N THR A 139 34.17 13.59 -21.86
CA THR A 139 32.81 13.81 -21.33
C THR A 139 32.53 15.27 -21.00
N LEU A 140 33.44 16.20 -21.33
CA LEU A 140 33.29 17.61 -20.98
C LEU A 140 32.96 17.81 -19.48
N PHE A 141 33.63 17.04 -18.62
CA PHE A 141 33.43 16.96 -17.15
C PHE A 141 32.08 16.40 -16.66
N THR A 142 31.14 16.06 -17.55
CA THR A 142 29.78 15.64 -17.21
C THR A 142 29.71 14.33 -16.40
N ALA A 143 30.69 13.43 -16.53
CA ALA A 143 30.66 12.12 -15.90
C ALA A 143 30.93 12.11 -14.38
N LYS A 144 31.65 13.11 -13.86
CA LYS A 144 32.15 13.10 -12.46
C LYS A 144 31.84 14.36 -11.68
N PHE A 145 31.66 15.51 -12.33
CA PHE A 145 31.49 16.79 -11.65
C PHE A 145 30.00 17.10 -11.39
N PRO A 146 29.70 17.91 -10.35
CA PRO A 146 28.32 18.29 -10.04
C PRO A 146 27.65 19.08 -11.17
N LEU A 147 26.35 18.83 -11.38
CA LEU A 147 25.57 19.41 -12.48
C LEU A 147 25.67 20.93 -12.57
N TYR A 148 25.59 21.64 -11.43
CA TYR A 148 25.73 23.09 -11.39
C TYR A 148 27.02 23.60 -12.06
N MET A 149 28.15 22.96 -11.78
CA MET A 149 29.43 23.30 -12.40
C MET A 149 29.44 22.92 -13.88
N VAL A 150 28.90 21.74 -14.21
CA VAL A 150 28.87 21.23 -15.58
C VAL A 150 28.04 22.15 -16.49
N PHE A 151 26.92 22.69 -16.03
CA PHE A 151 26.09 23.61 -16.82
C PHE A 151 26.88 24.86 -17.24
N HIS A 152 27.63 25.46 -16.33
CA HIS A 152 28.52 26.58 -16.67
C HIS A 152 29.64 26.21 -17.65
N ILE A 153 30.16 24.99 -17.58
CA ILE A 153 31.16 24.51 -18.56
C ILE A 153 30.53 24.40 -19.94
N ILE A 154 29.29 23.90 -20.04
CA ILE A 154 28.57 23.80 -21.32
C ILE A 154 28.24 25.20 -21.86
N ASP A 155 27.82 26.15 -21.01
CA ASP A 155 27.60 27.55 -21.42
C ASP A 155 28.85 28.14 -22.09
N LEU A 156 30.01 28.01 -21.43
CA LEU A 156 31.26 28.52 -21.95
C LEU A 156 31.74 27.74 -23.18
N LEU A 157 31.53 26.43 -23.23
CA LEU A 157 31.91 25.62 -24.39
C LEU A 157 31.11 26.01 -25.62
N LEU A 158 29.80 26.21 -25.49
CA LEU A 158 28.95 26.61 -26.60
C LEU A 158 29.27 28.05 -27.06
N CYS A 159 29.71 28.92 -26.15
CA CYS A 159 30.04 30.31 -26.48
C CYS A 159 31.46 30.50 -27.05
N GLU A 160 32.47 29.88 -26.44
CA GLU A 160 33.90 30.11 -26.72
C GLU A 160 34.58 28.95 -27.45
N GLY A 161 33.94 27.78 -27.51
CA GLY A 161 34.43 26.58 -28.17
C GLY A 161 35.14 25.58 -27.23
N ILE A 162 35.53 24.43 -27.80
CA ILE A 162 36.06 23.27 -27.07
C ILE A 162 37.37 23.57 -26.30
N SER A 163 38.10 24.62 -26.67
CA SER A 163 39.33 25.01 -25.97
C SER A 163 39.11 25.39 -24.51
N VAL A 164 37.89 25.76 -24.11
CA VAL A 164 37.57 26.09 -22.72
C VAL A 164 37.87 24.92 -21.76
N ILE A 165 37.88 23.69 -22.26
CA ILE A 165 38.21 22.51 -21.47
C ILE A 165 39.63 22.62 -20.89
N PHE A 166 40.58 23.24 -21.61
CA PHE A 166 41.91 23.54 -21.08
C PHE A 166 41.88 24.57 -19.96
N ASN A 167 41.07 25.62 -20.09
CA ASN A 167 40.89 26.65 -19.07
C ASN A 167 40.38 26.04 -17.76
N VAL A 168 39.34 25.20 -17.85
CA VAL A 168 38.76 24.53 -16.70
C VAL A 168 39.75 23.52 -16.09
N ALA A 169 40.42 22.72 -16.91
CA ALA A 169 41.43 21.76 -16.44
C ALA A 169 42.58 22.44 -15.69
N LEU A 170 43.14 23.52 -16.24
CA LEU A 170 44.19 24.29 -15.56
C LEU A 170 43.69 24.99 -14.31
N ALA A 171 42.46 25.51 -14.30
CA ALA A 171 41.88 26.12 -13.11
C ALA A 171 41.69 25.10 -11.97
N LEU A 172 41.26 23.87 -12.31
CA LEU A 172 41.14 22.77 -11.36
C LEU A 172 42.50 22.39 -10.75
N LEU A 173 43.51 22.24 -11.60
CA LEU A 173 44.88 21.91 -11.18
C LEU A 173 45.48 23.04 -10.33
N LYS A 174 45.29 24.30 -10.73
CA LYS A 174 45.77 25.47 -10.00
C LYS A 174 45.13 25.59 -8.61
N THR A 175 43.83 25.38 -8.52
CA THR A 175 43.08 25.45 -7.25
C THR A 175 43.45 24.32 -6.29
N SER A 176 43.93 23.19 -6.82
CA SER A 176 44.28 21.99 -6.06
C SER A 176 45.79 21.77 -5.91
N LYS A 177 46.60 22.73 -6.36
CA LYS A 177 48.06 22.58 -6.46
C LYS A 177 48.70 22.18 -5.14
N ASP A 178 48.36 22.90 -4.07
CA ASP A 178 49.01 22.73 -2.75
C ASP A 178 48.67 21.37 -2.13
N ASP A 179 47.49 20.82 -2.41
CA ASP A 179 47.09 19.48 -1.98
C ASP A 179 47.82 18.41 -2.81
N LEU A 180 47.91 18.60 -4.14
CA LEU A 180 48.49 17.61 -5.07
C LEU A 180 50.00 17.47 -4.94
N ILE A 181 50.73 18.54 -4.64
CA ILE A 181 52.20 18.51 -4.45
C ILE A 181 52.61 17.60 -3.28
N GLN A 182 51.70 17.36 -2.34
CA GLN A 182 51.96 16.52 -1.16
C GLN A 182 51.62 15.04 -1.39
N THR A 183 51.07 14.69 -2.54
CA THR A 183 50.62 13.32 -2.83
C THR A 183 51.66 12.52 -3.61
N ASP A 184 51.72 11.22 -3.35
CA ASP A 184 52.37 10.25 -4.23
C ASP A 184 51.44 9.87 -5.40
N PHE A 185 51.86 8.93 -6.24
CA PHE A 185 51.10 8.49 -7.41
C PHE A 185 49.67 8.03 -7.08
N GLU A 186 49.49 7.15 -6.09
CA GLU A 186 48.17 6.64 -5.70
C GLU A 186 47.32 7.73 -5.05
N GLY A 187 47.94 8.55 -4.18
CA GLY A 187 47.31 9.69 -3.53
C GLY A 187 46.74 10.68 -4.53
N ALA A 188 47.49 11.00 -5.59
CA ALA A 188 47.06 11.92 -6.64
C ALA A 188 45.84 11.38 -7.41
N LEU A 189 45.87 10.10 -7.83
CA LEU A 189 44.73 9.46 -8.51
C LEU A 189 43.48 9.43 -7.63
N LYS A 190 43.64 9.10 -6.34
CA LYS A 190 42.54 9.14 -5.37
C LYS A 190 42.00 10.56 -5.19
N PHE A 191 42.88 11.56 -5.17
CA PHE A 191 42.53 12.96 -5.02
C PHE A 191 41.67 13.47 -6.19
N PHE A 192 42.06 13.16 -7.43
CA PHE A 192 41.28 13.49 -8.62
C PHE A 192 39.91 12.79 -8.66
N ARG A 193 39.84 11.55 -8.18
CA ARG A 193 38.61 10.75 -8.24
C ARG A 193 37.55 11.20 -7.24
N VAL A 194 37.95 11.64 -6.03
CA VAL A 194 37.01 11.84 -4.91
C VAL A 194 37.00 13.28 -4.37
N PRO A 195 38.10 13.81 -3.78
CA PRO A 195 38.16 15.20 -3.32
C PRO A 195 37.81 16.25 -4.37
N VAL A 196 38.40 16.17 -5.57
CA VAL A 196 38.25 17.23 -6.59
C VAL A 196 36.78 17.44 -6.98
N PRO A 197 36.01 16.44 -7.41
CA PRO A 197 34.60 16.67 -7.76
C PRO A 197 33.74 17.07 -6.56
N LYS A 198 34.04 16.55 -5.36
CA LYS A 198 33.28 16.87 -4.13
C LYS A 198 33.39 18.34 -3.76
N ARG A 199 34.54 18.98 -3.99
CA ARG A 199 34.78 20.41 -3.68
C ARG A 199 33.81 21.34 -4.42
N TYR A 200 33.40 20.97 -5.63
CA TYR A 200 32.55 21.80 -6.50
C TYR A 200 31.06 21.49 -6.37
N ARG A 201 30.66 20.73 -5.34
CA ARG A 201 29.23 20.63 -4.96
C ARG A 201 28.70 21.93 -4.37
N SER A 202 29.60 22.77 -3.82
CA SER A 202 29.29 24.13 -3.44
C SER A 202 29.26 25.02 -4.68
N GLU A 203 28.13 25.69 -4.92
CA GLU A 203 27.98 26.65 -6.02
C GLU A 203 29.00 27.79 -5.95
N GLU A 204 29.37 28.23 -4.74
CA GLU A 204 30.37 29.28 -4.56
C GLU A 204 31.74 28.84 -5.08
N ASN A 205 32.14 27.60 -4.79
CA ASN A 205 33.39 27.04 -5.30
C ASN A 205 33.35 26.86 -6.81
N ALA A 206 32.21 26.43 -7.37
CA ALA A 206 32.03 26.30 -8.81
C ALA A 206 32.14 27.66 -9.51
N LYS A 207 31.49 28.71 -8.99
CA LYS A 207 31.58 30.08 -9.52
C LYS A 207 33.03 30.60 -9.51
N LYS A 208 33.72 30.47 -8.37
CA LYS A 208 35.13 30.86 -8.24
C LYS A 208 36.03 30.12 -9.23
N LEU A 209 35.76 28.83 -9.47
CA LEU A 209 36.49 28.05 -10.47
C LEU A 209 36.24 28.57 -11.89
N MET A 210 34.98 28.86 -12.24
CA MET A 210 34.63 29.39 -13.57
C MET A 210 35.24 30.78 -13.79
N GLU A 211 35.19 31.66 -12.80
CA GLU A 211 35.86 32.98 -12.83
C GLU A 211 37.37 32.82 -13.06
N LEU A 212 38.02 31.89 -12.34
CA LEU A 212 39.43 31.59 -12.53
C LEU A 212 39.70 31.07 -13.95
N ALA A 213 38.89 30.13 -14.45
CA ALA A 213 39.02 29.54 -15.78
C ALA A 213 38.90 30.60 -16.89
N CYS A 214 37.91 31.49 -16.80
CA CYS A 214 37.74 32.62 -17.73
C CYS A 214 38.91 33.62 -17.64
N GLY A 215 39.52 33.78 -16.46
CA GLY A 215 40.72 34.59 -16.27
C GLY A 215 42.00 34.00 -16.88
N MET A 216 42.02 32.70 -17.18
CA MET A 216 43.20 32.05 -17.78
C MET A 216 43.29 32.37 -19.27
N LYS A 217 44.30 33.16 -19.67
CA LYS A 217 44.52 33.54 -21.07
C LYS A 217 45.27 32.44 -21.83
N ILE A 218 44.54 31.41 -22.26
CA ILE A 218 45.06 30.38 -23.17
C ILE A 218 44.70 30.80 -24.60
N SER A 219 45.70 31.20 -25.39
CA SER A 219 45.45 31.63 -26.77
C SER A 219 45.38 30.44 -27.73
N GLN A 220 44.48 30.52 -28.72
CA GLN A 220 44.39 29.54 -29.81
C GLN A 220 45.74 29.35 -30.53
N LYS A 221 46.51 30.43 -30.69
CA LYS A 221 47.86 30.38 -31.28
C LYS A 221 48.80 29.48 -30.49
N LYS A 222 48.70 29.48 -29.16
CA LYS A 222 49.51 28.63 -28.28
C LYS A 222 49.12 27.17 -28.40
N LEU A 223 47.81 26.86 -28.36
CA LEU A 223 47.33 25.48 -28.54
C LEU A 223 47.78 24.91 -29.90
N LYS A 224 47.60 25.68 -30.99
CA LYS A 224 48.09 25.29 -32.32
C LYS A 224 49.60 25.11 -32.40
N LYS A 225 50.37 25.84 -31.59
CA LYS A 225 51.83 25.65 -31.51
C LYS A 225 52.14 24.28 -30.88
N PHE A 226 51.54 23.97 -29.74
CA PHE A 226 51.75 22.69 -29.06
C PHE A 226 51.22 21.50 -29.86
N GLU A 227 50.15 21.67 -30.62
CA GLU A 227 49.64 20.66 -31.57
C GLU A 227 50.67 20.31 -32.65
N LYS A 228 51.30 21.33 -33.25
CA LYS A 228 52.38 21.12 -34.24
C LYS A 228 53.59 20.43 -33.61
N GLU A 229 53.96 20.80 -32.38
CA GLU A 229 55.05 20.16 -31.65
C GLU A 229 54.74 18.67 -31.39
N TYR A 230 53.51 18.35 -31.01
CA TYR A 230 53.06 16.98 -30.80
C TYR A 230 53.18 16.13 -32.08
N HIS A 231 52.60 16.61 -33.20
CA HIS A 231 52.69 15.87 -34.47
C HIS A 231 54.13 15.71 -34.95
N THR A 232 54.96 16.75 -34.82
CA THR A 232 56.40 16.66 -35.16
C THR A 232 57.11 15.60 -34.31
N LEU A 233 56.81 15.54 -33.01
CA LEU A 233 57.40 14.54 -32.12
C LEU A 233 56.94 13.12 -32.47
N ARG A 234 55.64 12.94 -32.78
CA ARG A 234 55.07 11.64 -33.19
C ARG A 234 55.66 11.16 -34.50
N GLU A 235 55.75 12.02 -35.51
CA GLU A 235 56.40 11.70 -36.80
C GLU A 235 57.86 11.32 -36.61
N GLN A 236 58.61 12.03 -35.75
CA GLN A 236 60.00 11.69 -35.45
C GLN A 236 60.14 10.34 -34.74
N GLN A 237 59.23 10.03 -33.81
CA GLN A 237 59.19 8.72 -33.14
C GLN A 237 58.87 7.61 -34.13
N GLU A 238 57.90 7.81 -35.02
CA GLU A 238 57.55 6.85 -36.07
C GLU A 238 58.68 6.65 -37.09
N GLN A 239 59.46 7.69 -37.40
CA GLN A 239 60.62 7.61 -38.29
C GLN A 239 61.84 6.96 -37.64
N GLN A 240 62.01 7.09 -36.32
CA GLN A 240 63.10 6.46 -35.57
C GLN A 240 62.82 5.00 -35.23
N GLU A 241 61.55 4.60 -35.19
CA GLU A 241 61.16 3.23 -34.89
C GLU A 241 61.38 2.33 -36.11
N ALA A 242 62.27 1.34 -35.99
CA ALA A 242 62.50 0.39 -37.07
C ALA A 242 61.18 -0.34 -37.39
N PRO A 243 60.81 -0.53 -38.68
CA PRO A 243 59.55 -1.16 -39.05
C PRO A 243 59.30 -2.51 -38.36
N ILE A 244 60.38 -3.26 -38.10
CA ILE A 244 60.35 -4.53 -37.37
C ILE A 244 59.93 -4.34 -35.91
N ASP A 245 60.49 -3.37 -35.18
CA ASP A 245 60.16 -3.12 -33.78
C ASP A 245 58.71 -2.67 -33.61
N ARG A 246 58.20 -1.89 -34.58
CA ARG A 246 56.78 -1.51 -34.65
C ARG A 246 55.89 -2.74 -34.80
N TYR A 247 56.19 -3.61 -35.77
CA TYR A 247 55.41 -4.83 -35.98
C TYR A 247 55.50 -5.79 -34.80
N GLU A 248 56.66 -5.93 -34.16
CA GLU A 248 56.80 -6.79 -32.98
C GLU A 248 56.04 -6.25 -31.77
N ARG A 249 56.03 -4.93 -31.55
CA ARG A 249 55.25 -4.33 -30.46
C ARG A 249 53.75 -4.46 -30.72
N GLU A 250 53.31 -4.23 -31.95
CA GLU A 250 51.91 -4.39 -32.32
C GLU A 250 51.48 -5.86 -32.19
N ASN A 251 52.32 -6.81 -32.61
CA ASN A 251 52.03 -8.24 -32.49
C ASN A 251 51.99 -8.68 -31.01
N ARG A 252 52.89 -8.16 -30.16
CA ARG A 252 52.83 -8.36 -28.70
C ARG A 252 51.54 -7.79 -28.10
N ARG A 253 51.16 -6.56 -28.47
CA ARG A 253 49.89 -5.95 -28.02
C ARG A 253 48.68 -6.75 -28.45
N LEU A 254 48.64 -7.20 -29.70
CA LEU A 254 47.56 -8.03 -30.24
C LEU A 254 47.49 -9.37 -29.51
N GLN A 255 48.62 -10.01 -29.24
CA GLN A 255 48.68 -11.26 -28.46
C GLN A 255 48.18 -11.06 -27.01
N GLU A 256 48.61 -9.99 -26.33
CA GLU A 256 48.14 -9.66 -24.98
C GLU A 256 46.64 -9.34 -24.97
N ALA A 257 46.15 -8.59 -25.96
CA ALA A 257 44.72 -8.30 -26.10
C ALA A 257 43.91 -9.56 -26.37
N ASN A 258 44.42 -10.47 -27.21
CA ASN A 258 43.75 -11.72 -27.53
C ASN A 258 43.67 -12.64 -26.30
N MET A 259 44.77 -12.75 -25.53
CA MET A 259 44.76 -13.49 -24.25
C MET A 259 43.77 -12.89 -23.24
N ARG A 260 43.67 -11.55 -23.15
CA ARG A 260 42.68 -10.90 -22.27
C ARG A 260 41.26 -11.17 -22.71
N LEU A 261 40.98 -11.07 -24.01
CA LEU A 261 39.65 -11.35 -24.56
C LEU A 261 39.26 -12.82 -24.37
N GLU A 262 40.20 -13.76 -24.54
CA GLU A 262 39.97 -15.17 -24.23
C GLU A 262 39.62 -15.36 -22.75
N GLN A 263 40.34 -14.71 -21.85
CA GLN A 263 40.06 -14.80 -20.41
C GLN A 263 38.73 -14.15 -20.01
N GLU A 264 38.40 -12.98 -20.57
CA GLU A 264 37.08 -12.36 -20.37
C GLU A 264 35.96 -13.24 -20.92
N ASN A 265 36.17 -13.90 -22.06
CA ASN A 265 35.19 -14.83 -22.63
C ASN A 265 35.00 -16.06 -21.74
N ASP A 266 36.08 -16.61 -21.18
CA ASP A 266 36.02 -17.71 -20.23
C ASP A 266 35.29 -17.32 -18.93
N ASP A 267 35.58 -16.12 -18.39
CA ASP A 267 34.91 -15.58 -17.21
C ASP A 267 33.41 -15.35 -17.46
N LEU A 268 33.05 -14.75 -18.60
CA LEU A 268 31.66 -14.57 -19.02
C LEU A 268 30.94 -15.90 -19.22
N ALA A 269 31.61 -16.90 -19.81
CA ALA A 269 31.06 -18.24 -19.94
C ALA A 269 30.81 -18.87 -18.57
N HIS A 270 31.72 -18.68 -17.62
CA HIS A 270 31.56 -19.16 -16.25
C HIS A 270 30.41 -18.47 -15.52
N GLU A 271 30.31 -17.14 -15.61
CA GLU A 271 29.19 -16.36 -15.07
C GLU A 271 27.85 -16.80 -15.68
N LEU A 272 27.80 -17.01 -16.99
CA LEU A 272 26.59 -17.47 -17.69
C LEU A 272 26.15 -18.83 -17.17
N VAL A 273 27.07 -19.78 -17.01
CA VAL A 273 26.77 -21.11 -16.47
C VAL A 273 26.30 -21.02 -15.01
N SER A 274 26.98 -20.21 -14.19
CA SER A 274 26.61 -19.99 -12.78
C SER A 274 25.21 -19.37 -12.66
N SER A 275 24.92 -18.31 -13.44
CA SER A 275 23.62 -17.67 -13.49
C SER A 275 22.53 -18.63 -13.98
N LYS A 276 22.83 -19.49 -14.96
CA LYS A 276 21.89 -20.50 -15.45
C LYS A 276 21.54 -21.53 -14.37
N ILE A 277 22.53 -21.97 -13.60
CA ILE A 277 22.32 -22.90 -12.47
C ILE A 277 21.47 -22.23 -11.38
N ALA A 278 21.77 -20.98 -11.04
CA ALA A 278 20.99 -20.21 -10.05
C ALA A 278 19.52 -20.03 -10.49
N LEU A 279 19.29 -19.59 -11.74
CA LEU A 279 17.94 -19.44 -12.29
C LEU A 279 17.18 -20.78 -12.32
N ARG A 280 17.86 -21.88 -12.61
CA ARG A 280 17.22 -23.20 -12.57
C ARG A 280 16.77 -23.57 -11.15
N LYS A 281 17.62 -23.33 -10.16
CA LYS A 281 17.28 -23.55 -8.75
C LYS A 281 16.09 -22.69 -8.31
N ASP A 282 16.05 -21.42 -8.73
CA ASP A 282 14.94 -20.52 -8.41
C ASP A 282 13.64 -20.96 -9.09
N LEU A 283 13.70 -21.47 -10.32
CA LEU A 283 12.57 -22.07 -11.01
C LEU A 283 12.04 -23.29 -10.26
N ASP A 284 12.91 -24.22 -9.89
CA ASP A 284 12.52 -25.43 -9.15
C ASP A 284 11.87 -25.04 -7.80
N ASN A 285 12.41 -24.05 -7.07
CA ASN A 285 11.81 -23.52 -5.84
C ASN A 285 10.42 -22.87 -6.07
N ALA A 286 10.23 -22.19 -7.20
CA ALA A 286 8.97 -21.56 -7.54
C ALA A 286 7.90 -22.59 -7.88
N GLU A 287 8.28 -23.66 -8.59
CA GLU A 287 7.40 -24.81 -8.88
C GLU A 287 6.93 -25.50 -7.60
N GLU A 288 7.85 -25.79 -6.65
CA GLU A 288 7.48 -26.38 -5.35
C GLU A 288 6.50 -25.49 -4.55
N LYS A 289 6.70 -24.17 -4.56
CA LYS A 289 5.79 -23.22 -3.91
C LYS A 289 4.42 -23.20 -4.59
N ALA A 290 4.39 -23.24 -5.93
CA ALA A 290 3.14 -23.28 -6.68
C ALA A 290 2.32 -24.54 -6.34
N ASP A 291 2.99 -25.69 -6.26
CA ASP A 291 2.34 -26.95 -5.87
C ASP A 291 1.81 -26.93 -4.44
N ALA A 292 2.58 -26.37 -3.50
CA ALA A 292 2.15 -26.21 -2.11
C ALA A 292 0.90 -25.31 -2.00
N LEU A 293 0.92 -24.14 -2.65
CA LEU A 293 -0.21 -23.21 -2.68
C LEU A 293 -1.44 -23.83 -3.36
N ASN A 294 -1.25 -24.61 -4.42
CA ASN A 294 -2.36 -25.28 -5.10
C ASN A 294 -3.03 -26.33 -4.20
N LYS A 295 -2.23 -27.07 -3.39
CA LYS A 295 -2.75 -28.00 -2.39
C LYS A 295 -3.51 -27.29 -1.28
N GLU A 296 -3.00 -26.17 -0.78
CA GLU A 296 -3.70 -25.35 0.22
C GLU A 296 -5.00 -24.75 -0.32
N LEU A 297 -5.00 -24.30 -1.58
CA LEU A 297 -6.18 -23.80 -2.26
C LEU A 297 -7.26 -24.89 -2.35
N LEU A 298 -6.88 -26.12 -2.71
CA LEU A 298 -7.82 -27.24 -2.80
C LEU A 298 -8.44 -27.57 -1.42
N LEU A 299 -7.62 -27.61 -0.37
CA LEU A 299 -8.09 -27.84 1.00
C LEU A 299 -9.04 -26.73 1.47
N THR A 300 -8.72 -25.47 1.14
CA THR A 300 -9.54 -24.32 1.51
C THR A 300 -10.87 -24.31 0.76
N LYS A 301 -10.87 -24.67 -0.53
CA LYS A 301 -12.09 -24.85 -1.32
C LYS A 301 -12.99 -25.94 -0.73
N GLN A 302 -12.43 -27.08 -0.33
CA GLN A 302 -13.21 -28.14 0.31
C GLN A 302 -13.86 -27.66 1.62
N LYS A 303 -13.08 -27.00 2.50
CA LYS A 303 -13.61 -26.43 3.75
C LYS A 303 -14.70 -25.38 3.51
N LEU A 304 -14.58 -24.60 2.44
CA LEU A 304 -15.60 -23.62 2.07
C LEU A 304 -16.91 -24.33 1.69
N VAL A 305 -16.84 -25.36 0.85
CA VAL A 305 -18.02 -26.17 0.48
C VAL A 305 -18.67 -26.79 1.71
N ASP A 306 -17.88 -27.43 2.59
CA ASP A 306 -18.41 -28.05 3.81
C ASP A 306 -19.12 -27.01 4.71
N SER A 307 -18.57 -25.81 4.82
CA SER A 307 -19.15 -24.70 5.58
C SER A 307 -20.41 -24.12 4.94
N GLU A 308 -20.46 -24.05 3.61
CA GLU A 308 -21.65 -23.62 2.86
C GLU A 308 -22.80 -24.62 2.97
N ASP A 309 -22.50 -25.91 2.97
CA ASP A 309 -23.49 -26.97 3.18
C ASP A 309 -24.03 -26.97 4.61
N GLU A 310 -23.17 -26.78 5.61
CA GLU A 310 -23.58 -26.64 7.02
C GLU A 310 -24.45 -25.40 7.21
N LYS A 311 -24.06 -24.26 6.62
CA LYS A 311 -24.88 -23.04 6.63
C LYS A 311 -26.26 -23.30 6.04
N ARG A 312 -26.35 -24.02 4.92
CA ARG A 312 -27.63 -24.35 4.28
C ARG A 312 -28.52 -25.20 5.18
N ARG A 313 -27.95 -26.20 5.86
CA ARG A 313 -28.68 -27.02 6.85
C ARG A 313 -29.23 -26.17 7.99
N LEU A 314 -28.40 -25.30 8.56
CA LEU A 314 -28.82 -24.40 9.64
C LEU A 314 -29.90 -23.40 9.18
N GLU A 315 -29.84 -22.92 7.94
CA GLU A 315 -30.88 -22.06 7.36
C GLU A 315 -32.22 -22.81 7.20
N GLU A 316 -32.18 -24.07 6.77
CA GLU A 316 -33.37 -24.95 6.67
C GLU A 316 -33.97 -25.23 8.06
N GLU A 317 -33.15 -25.59 9.05
CA GLU A 317 -33.58 -25.80 10.43
C GLU A 317 -34.19 -24.52 11.03
N SER A 318 -33.56 -23.36 10.79
CA SER A 318 -34.09 -22.06 11.22
C SER A 318 -35.44 -21.76 10.57
N ALA A 319 -35.61 -22.08 9.29
CA ALA A 319 -36.89 -21.91 8.59
C ALA A 319 -37.98 -22.81 9.17
N GLN A 320 -37.67 -24.07 9.47
CA GLN A 320 -38.60 -25.00 10.11
C GLN A 320 -39.01 -24.54 11.52
N LEU A 321 -38.05 -24.08 12.32
CA LEU A 321 -38.32 -23.52 13.65
C LEU A 321 -39.20 -22.28 13.58
N LYS A 322 -38.94 -21.35 12.64
CA LYS A 322 -39.79 -20.17 12.41
C LYS A 322 -41.22 -20.56 12.04
N GLU A 323 -41.38 -21.56 11.17
CA GLU A 323 -42.70 -22.06 10.78
C GLU A 323 -43.44 -22.71 11.95
N MET A 324 -42.74 -23.51 12.77
CA MET A 324 -43.31 -24.11 13.97
C MET A 324 -43.77 -23.04 14.96
N CYS A 325 -42.92 -22.05 15.26
CA CYS A 325 -43.28 -20.92 16.13
C CYS A 325 -44.49 -20.16 15.59
N ARG A 326 -44.56 -19.93 14.27
CA ARG A 326 -45.71 -19.27 13.64
C ARG A 326 -47.00 -20.05 13.86
N ARG A 327 -46.98 -21.37 13.65
CA ARG A 327 -48.17 -22.23 13.85
C ARG A 327 -48.64 -22.23 15.30
N GLU A 328 -47.72 -22.29 16.26
CA GLU A 328 -48.07 -22.25 17.68
C GLU A 328 -48.63 -20.88 18.08
N LEU A 329 -48.10 -19.79 17.53
CA LEU A 329 -48.66 -18.45 17.71
C LEU A 329 -50.09 -18.36 17.15
N ASP A 330 -50.33 -18.85 15.92
CA ASP A 330 -51.66 -18.83 15.29
C ASP A 330 -52.69 -19.66 16.09
N LYS A 331 -52.26 -20.81 16.64
CA LYS A 331 -53.10 -21.64 17.52
C LYS A 331 -53.45 -20.87 18.80
N SER A 332 -52.45 -20.29 19.46
CA SER A 332 -52.67 -19.51 20.68
C SER A 332 -53.60 -18.32 20.42
N GLU A 333 -53.44 -17.61 19.29
CA GLU A 333 -54.34 -16.52 18.92
C GLU A 333 -55.78 -17.00 18.68
N SER A 334 -55.95 -18.18 18.06
CA SER A 334 -57.26 -18.81 17.87
C SER A 334 -57.91 -19.21 19.20
N GLU A 335 -57.14 -19.77 20.14
CA GLU A 335 -57.60 -20.08 21.48
C GLU A 335 -58.00 -18.82 22.26
N ILE A 336 -57.19 -17.75 22.19
CA ILE A 336 -57.52 -16.45 22.78
C ILE A 336 -58.85 -15.92 22.21
N LYS A 337 -59.07 -16.02 20.89
CA LYS A 337 -60.33 -15.62 20.26
C LYS A 337 -61.52 -16.45 20.76
N LYS A 338 -61.37 -17.78 20.86
CA LYS A 338 -62.41 -18.67 21.39
C LYS A 338 -62.73 -18.33 22.85
N ASN A 339 -61.71 -18.21 23.70
CA ASN A 339 -61.87 -17.83 25.10
C ASN A 339 -62.54 -16.46 25.22
N GLY A 340 -62.16 -15.50 24.37
CA GLY A 340 -62.81 -14.19 24.27
C GLY A 340 -64.31 -14.29 23.92
N SER A 341 -64.68 -15.15 22.97
CA SER A 341 -66.09 -15.41 22.62
C SER A 341 -66.86 -16.02 23.78
N ILE A 342 -66.30 -17.03 24.43
CA ILE A 342 -66.91 -17.69 25.60
C ILE A 342 -67.12 -16.68 26.74
N ILE A 343 -66.12 -15.85 27.03
CA ILE A 343 -66.23 -14.78 28.03
C ILE A 343 -67.32 -13.78 27.63
N GLY A 344 -67.45 -13.45 26.34
CA GLY A 344 -68.52 -12.61 25.81
C GLY A 344 -69.91 -13.20 26.03
N GLU A 345 -70.11 -14.47 25.67
CA GLU A 345 -71.35 -15.22 25.88
C GLU A 345 -71.68 -15.34 27.37
N TYR A 346 -70.68 -15.65 28.21
CA TYR A 346 -70.85 -15.72 29.66
C TYR A 346 -71.32 -14.38 30.24
N LYS A 347 -70.70 -13.26 29.84
CA LYS A 347 -71.15 -11.90 30.22
C LYS A 347 -72.59 -11.63 29.77
N GLN A 348 -72.97 -12.08 28.58
CA GLN A 348 -74.34 -11.91 28.08
C GLN A 348 -75.35 -12.72 28.90
N ILE A 349 -75.04 -13.98 29.24
CA ILE A 349 -75.87 -14.82 30.11
C ILE A 349 -76.02 -14.19 31.49
N CYS A 350 -74.92 -13.73 32.10
CA CYS A 350 -74.97 -13.03 33.39
C CYS A 350 -75.84 -11.77 33.35
N SER A 351 -75.75 -11.00 32.27
CA SER A 351 -76.60 -9.81 32.05
C SER A 351 -78.09 -10.20 31.95
N GLN A 352 -78.42 -11.22 31.15
CA GLN A 352 -79.80 -11.71 31.00
C GLN A 352 -80.37 -12.29 32.30
N LEU A 353 -79.56 -13.02 33.06
CA LEU A 353 -79.96 -13.55 34.36
C LEU A 353 -80.22 -12.42 35.36
N SER A 354 -79.35 -11.40 35.36
CA SER A 354 -79.53 -10.20 36.20
C SER A 354 -80.83 -9.46 35.83
N GLU A 355 -81.11 -9.27 34.55
CA GLU A 355 -82.34 -8.63 34.07
C GLU A 355 -83.60 -9.46 34.41
N ARG A 356 -83.53 -10.79 34.29
CA ARG A 356 -84.62 -11.69 34.71
C ARG A 356 -84.86 -11.63 36.21
N LEU A 357 -83.78 -11.63 37.00
CA LEU A 357 -83.86 -11.53 38.45
C LEU A 357 -84.52 -10.20 38.86
N GLU A 358 -84.12 -9.08 38.24
CA GLU A 358 -84.76 -7.79 38.47
C GLU A 358 -86.26 -7.80 38.12
N LYS A 359 -86.63 -8.35 36.96
CA LYS A 359 -88.03 -8.49 36.53
C LYS A 359 -88.85 -9.35 37.49
N GLN A 360 -88.28 -10.46 37.97
CA GLN A 360 -88.95 -11.36 38.90
C GLN A 360 -89.08 -10.73 40.29
N GLN A 361 -88.07 -9.99 40.76
CA GLN A 361 -88.16 -9.20 41.98
C GLN A 361 -89.22 -8.10 41.87
N THR A 362 -89.33 -7.41 40.73
CA THR A 362 -90.39 -6.41 40.51
C THR A 362 -91.78 -7.05 40.45
N ALA A 363 -91.93 -8.19 39.77
CA ALA A 363 -93.19 -8.94 39.70
C ALA A 363 -93.63 -9.44 41.09
N ASN A 364 -92.71 -10.06 41.84
CA ASN A 364 -92.98 -10.50 43.22
C ASN A 364 -93.32 -9.34 44.14
N ARG A 365 -92.65 -8.19 44.00
CA ARG A 365 -92.98 -6.97 44.74
C ARG A 365 -94.38 -6.46 44.38
N GLY A 366 -94.77 -6.51 43.11
CA GLY A 366 -96.12 -6.16 42.66
C GLY A 366 -97.21 -7.15 43.14
N GLU A 367 -96.93 -8.45 43.14
CA GLU A 367 -97.81 -9.48 43.73
C GLU A 367 -97.96 -9.28 45.25
N LEU A 368 -96.88 -9.00 45.97
CA LEU A 368 -96.89 -8.63 47.38
C LEU A 368 -97.73 -7.37 47.63
N GLU A 369 -97.65 -6.35 46.76
CA GLU A 369 -98.49 -5.16 46.85
C GLU A 369 -99.98 -5.46 46.60
N LYS A 370 -100.32 -6.34 45.66
CA LYS A 370 -101.71 -6.80 45.45
C LYS A 370 -102.24 -7.60 46.63
N ILE A 371 -101.42 -8.49 47.21
CA ILE A 371 -101.76 -9.23 48.43
C ILE A 371 -101.95 -8.23 49.58
N ARG A 372 -101.05 -7.26 49.75
CA ARG A 372 -101.19 -6.18 50.73
C ARG A 372 -102.50 -5.43 50.56
N PHE A 373 -102.86 -5.06 49.34
CA PHE A 373 -104.11 -4.35 49.03
C PHE A 373 -105.36 -5.19 49.32
N LYS A 374 -105.34 -6.50 49.01
CA LYS A 374 -106.44 -7.43 49.35
C LYS A 374 -106.55 -7.67 50.86
N VAL A 375 -105.43 -7.68 51.58
CA VAL A 375 -105.39 -7.80 53.06
C VAL A 375 -105.90 -6.52 53.73
N GLU A 376 -105.56 -5.35 53.20
CA GLU A 376 -106.11 -4.05 53.67
C GLU A 376 -107.61 -3.91 53.41
N GLY A 377 -108.12 -4.46 52.30
CA GLY A 377 -109.54 -4.40 51.92
C GLY A 377 -110.48 -5.42 52.58
N CYS A 378 -109.98 -6.28 53.47
CA CYS A 378 -110.79 -7.28 54.16
C CYS A 378 -111.10 -6.85 55.61
N GLU A 379 -112.38 -6.66 55.94
CA GLU A 379 -112.85 -6.18 57.25
C GLU A 379 -112.49 -7.11 58.44
N LYS A 380 -112.08 -8.36 58.20
CA LYS A 380 -111.62 -9.31 59.23
C LYS A 380 -110.11 -9.55 59.25
N CYS A 381 -109.36 -9.16 58.20
CA CYS A 381 -107.92 -9.44 58.08
C CYS A 381 -107.03 -8.20 58.24
N SER A 382 -107.56 -6.98 58.06
CA SER A 382 -106.77 -5.74 58.18
C SER A 382 -106.26 -5.47 59.61
N SER A 383 -106.97 -5.93 60.64
CA SER A 383 -106.57 -5.80 62.04
C SER A 383 -105.43 -6.74 62.46
N LEU A 384 -105.08 -7.70 61.61
CA LEU A 384 -104.06 -8.71 61.87
C LEU A 384 -102.67 -8.33 61.35
N PHE A 385 -102.46 -7.22 60.64
CA PHE A 385 -101.14 -6.85 60.09
C PHE A 385 -100.72 -5.40 60.45
N ASN A 386 -99.42 -5.13 60.62
CA ASN A 386 -98.87 -3.77 60.82
C ASN A 386 -98.66 -3.03 59.47
N LYS A 387 -98.34 -1.73 59.49
CA LYS A 387 -98.13 -0.90 58.27
C LYS A 387 -96.98 -1.37 57.36
N GLU A 388 -96.22 -2.37 57.78
CA GLU A 388 -95.11 -3.00 57.05
C GLU A 388 -95.48 -4.41 56.54
N GLY A 389 -96.72 -4.86 56.74
CA GLY A 389 -97.21 -6.16 56.24
C GLY A 389 -96.85 -7.38 57.11
N ARG A 390 -96.60 -7.23 58.42
CA ARG A 390 -96.37 -8.35 59.37
C ARG A 390 -97.53 -8.60 60.32
N VAL A 391 -97.81 -9.88 60.63
CA VAL A 391 -98.95 -10.34 61.45
C VAL A 391 -98.83 -9.94 62.95
N ARG A 392 -99.93 -9.48 63.57
CA ARG A 392 -100.13 -9.29 65.03
C ARG A 392 -100.70 -10.58 65.64
N ALA A 393 -99.87 -11.35 66.34
CA ALA A 393 -100.26 -12.62 66.97
C ALA A 393 -100.62 -12.46 68.47
N PRO A 394 -101.56 -13.25 69.02
CA PRO A 394 -101.61 -13.58 70.44
C PRO A 394 -100.94 -14.92 70.73
N VAL A 395 -100.26 -14.97 71.87
CA VAL A 395 -99.38 -16.05 72.36
C VAL A 395 -100.15 -17.04 73.24
N SER A 396 -99.96 -18.35 73.05
CA SER A 396 -100.01 -19.35 74.13
C SER A 396 -99.28 -20.66 73.78
N THR A 397 -98.06 -20.77 74.33
CA THR A 397 -97.44 -21.92 75.04
C THR A 397 -97.49 -23.36 74.50
N ALA A 398 -96.33 -23.77 73.96
CA ALA A 398 -95.55 -25.03 74.16
C ALA A 398 -96.08 -26.38 73.59
N PRO A 399 -95.21 -27.39 73.32
CA PRO A 399 -93.76 -27.50 73.55
C PRO A 399 -92.92 -27.95 72.34
N ALA A 400 -91.59 -27.83 72.51
CA ALA A 400 -90.49 -28.61 71.93
C ALA A 400 -90.70 -29.41 70.63
N GLY A 401 -89.82 -29.15 69.65
CA GLY A 401 -89.44 -30.10 68.60
C GLY A 401 -89.41 -29.45 67.21
N GLY A 402 -88.24 -29.46 66.56
CA GLY A 402 -88.10 -29.05 65.16
C GLY A 402 -86.98 -28.05 64.86
N SER A 403 -85.88 -28.08 65.61
CA SER A 403 -84.56 -27.75 65.08
C SER A 403 -84.22 -28.80 64.01
N GLU A 404 -84.21 -28.45 62.73
CA GLU A 404 -83.39 -29.13 61.69
C GLU A 404 -83.48 -28.45 60.31
N GLU A 405 -84.64 -27.96 59.83
CA GLU A 405 -84.73 -27.49 58.43
C GLU A 405 -84.16 -26.09 58.12
N GLN A 406 -84.18 -25.11 59.04
CA GLN A 406 -83.55 -23.79 58.80
C GLN A 406 -82.02 -23.77 59.07
N ASP A 407 -81.51 -24.78 59.79
CA ASP A 407 -80.08 -24.90 60.06
C ASP A 407 -79.37 -25.65 58.93
N GLU A 408 -80.03 -26.60 58.25
CA GLU A 408 -79.49 -27.30 57.07
C GLU A 408 -79.27 -26.38 55.86
N GLU A 409 -80.21 -25.48 55.54
CA GLU A 409 -80.05 -24.56 54.40
C GLU A 409 -78.95 -23.51 54.65
N LYS A 410 -78.82 -23.07 55.91
CA LYS A 410 -77.79 -22.14 56.37
C LYS A 410 -76.42 -22.80 56.49
N GLU A 411 -76.36 -24.05 56.94
CA GLU A 411 -75.16 -24.90 56.89
C GLU A 411 -74.75 -25.17 55.43
N GLY A 412 -75.70 -25.47 54.53
CA GLY A 412 -75.45 -25.69 53.11
C GLY A 412 -74.85 -24.49 52.40
N LEU A 413 -75.39 -23.28 52.61
CA LEU A 413 -74.84 -22.04 52.08
C LEU A 413 -73.45 -21.72 52.67
N LYS A 414 -73.21 -21.98 53.96
CA LYS A 414 -71.87 -21.83 54.55
C LYS A 414 -70.87 -22.83 53.99
N SER A 415 -71.31 -24.05 53.68
CA SER A 415 -70.48 -25.09 53.06
C SER A 415 -70.08 -24.70 51.63
N GLN A 416 -71.03 -24.23 50.82
CA GLN A 416 -70.74 -23.70 49.48
C GLN A 416 -69.83 -22.47 49.51
N LEU A 417 -69.99 -21.59 50.50
CA LEU A 417 -69.15 -20.41 50.63
C LEU A 417 -67.72 -20.78 51.01
N ARG A 418 -67.53 -21.79 51.89
CA ARG A 418 -66.20 -22.37 52.17
C ARG A 418 -65.59 -23.06 50.96
N GLU A 419 -66.39 -23.76 50.16
CA GLU A 419 -65.91 -24.43 48.95
C GLU A 419 -65.42 -23.41 47.91
N MET A 420 -66.19 -22.34 47.65
CA MET A 420 -65.74 -21.25 46.79
C MET A 420 -64.54 -20.49 47.35
N GLU A 421 -64.44 -20.31 48.68
CA GLU A 421 -63.24 -19.73 49.30
C GLU A 421 -62.00 -20.61 49.09
N LEU A 422 -62.17 -21.94 49.12
CA LEU A 422 -61.10 -22.91 48.91
C LEU A 422 -60.66 -22.97 47.43
N GLU A 423 -61.61 -22.93 46.50
CA GLU A 423 -61.32 -22.80 45.05
C GLU A 423 -60.63 -21.48 44.71
N LEU A 424 -61.06 -20.37 45.33
CA LEU A 424 -60.41 -19.08 45.17
C LEU A 424 -58.98 -19.09 45.72
N ALA A 425 -58.76 -19.76 46.86
CA ALA A 425 -57.43 -19.94 47.44
C ALA A 425 -56.52 -20.80 46.53
N GLN A 426 -57.04 -21.88 45.96
CA GLN A 426 -56.32 -22.72 44.99
C GLN A 426 -55.97 -21.95 43.71
N THR A 427 -56.90 -21.16 43.18
CA THR A 427 -56.67 -20.36 41.97
C THR A 427 -55.62 -19.27 42.21
N LYS A 428 -55.64 -18.63 43.39
CA LYS A 428 -54.60 -17.67 43.78
C LYS A 428 -53.24 -18.32 43.95
N LEU A 429 -53.19 -19.53 44.49
CA LEU A 429 -51.93 -20.28 44.61
C LEU A 429 -51.35 -20.59 43.22
N GLN A 430 -52.19 -21.06 42.28
CA GLN A 430 -51.77 -21.32 40.90
C GLN A 430 -51.30 -20.05 40.17
N LEU A 431 -51.94 -18.90 40.43
CA LEU A 431 -51.49 -17.62 39.87
C LEU A 431 -50.10 -17.24 40.39
N VAL A 432 -49.86 -17.35 41.70
CA VAL A 432 -48.55 -17.06 42.29
C VAL A 432 -47.48 -18.02 41.77
N GLU A 433 -47.80 -19.31 41.62
CA GLU A 433 -46.88 -20.29 41.02
C GLU A 433 -46.55 -19.96 39.56
N ALA A 434 -47.52 -19.50 38.78
CA ALA A 434 -47.31 -19.05 37.41
C ALA A 434 -46.47 -17.77 37.35
N GLU A 435 -46.72 -16.79 38.21
CA GLU A 435 -45.93 -15.56 38.31
C GLU A 435 -44.47 -15.86 38.71
N CYS A 436 -44.25 -16.76 39.68
CA CYS A 436 -42.90 -17.20 40.02
C CYS A 436 -42.19 -17.90 38.85
N LYS A 437 -42.90 -18.74 38.07
CA LYS A 437 -42.32 -19.38 36.88
C LYS A 437 -41.97 -18.37 35.79
N ILE A 438 -42.82 -17.38 35.56
CA ILE A 438 -42.55 -16.30 34.59
C ILE A 438 -41.30 -15.52 35.03
N GLN A 439 -41.20 -15.18 36.30
CA GLN A 439 -40.06 -14.45 36.84
C GLN A 439 -38.75 -15.25 36.73
N ASP A 440 -38.80 -16.56 36.95
CA ASP A 440 -37.64 -17.45 36.78
C ASP A 440 -37.22 -17.58 35.31
N LEU A 441 -38.19 -17.66 34.38
CA LEU A 441 -37.93 -17.66 32.94
C LEU A 441 -37.34 -16.33 32.46
N GLU A 442 -37.82 -15.19 32.97
CA GLU A 442 -37.27 -13.87 32.68
C GLU A 442 -35.81 -13.75 33.16
N HIS A 443 -35.50 -14.30 34.34
CA HIS A 443 -34.14 -14.34 34.86
C HIS A 443 -33.23 -15.21 33.96
N HIS A 444 -33.67 -16.40 33.56
CA HIS A 444 -32.93 -17.26 32.65
C HIS A 444 -32.69 -16.60 31.28
N LEU A 445 -33.70 -15.91 30.74
CA LEU A 445 -33.58 -15.14 29.50
C LEU A 445 -32.54 -14.02 29.62
N GLY A 446 -32.54 -13.30 30.76
CA GLY A 446 -31.56 -12.26 31.06
C GLY A 446 -30.12 -12.79 31.14
N LEU A 447 -29.92 -13.95 31.76
CA LEU A 447 -28.62 -14.63 31.81
C LEU A 447 -28.15 -15.05 30.40
N ALA A 448 -29.02 -15.68 29.61
CA ALA A 448 -28.69 -16.09 28.24
C ALA A 448 -28.35 -14.89 27.33
N LEU A 449 -29.07 -13.77 27.45
CA LEU A 449 -28.78 -12.54 26.73
C LEU A 449 -27.40 -11.96 27.10
N ASN A 450 -27.03 -12.01 28.37
CA ASN A 450 -25.72 -11.57 28.83
C ASN A 450 -24.60 -12.46 28.30
N GLU A 451 -24.79 -13.77 28.26
CA GLU A 451 -23.83 -14.72 27.67
C GLU A 451 -23.63 -14.48 26.17
N VAL A 452 -24.71 -14.28 25.41
CA VAL A 452 -24.64 -13.96 23.98
C VAL A 452 -23.92 -12.64 23.73
N GLN A 453 -24.17 -11.60 24.55
CA GLN A 453 -23.43 -10.34 24.45
C GLN A 453 -21.94 -10.49 24.80
N ALA A 454 -21.61 -11.29 25.81
CA ALA A 454 -20.22 -11.57 26.20
C ALA A 454 -19.48 -12.35 25.10
N ALA A 455 -20.13 -13.37 24.51
CA ALA A 455 -19.60 -14.13 23.38
C ALA A 455 -19.37 -13.23 22.16
N LYS A 456 -20.32 -12.33 21.84
CA LYS A 456 -20.20 -11.37 20.73
C LYS A 456 -19.02 -10.41 20.91
N LYS A 457 -18.83 -9.85 22.11
CA LYS A 457 -17.68 -8.97 22.42
C LYS A 457 -16.36 -9.73 22.32
N THR A 458 -16.31 -10.97 22.79
CA THR A 458 -15.11 -11.81 22.76
C THR A 458 -14.73 -12.21 21.33
N TRP A 459 -15.71 -12.60 20.52
CA TRP A 459 -15.52 -12.91 19.11
C TRP A 459 -15.03 -11.67 18.34
N PHE A 460 -15.67 -10.51 18.54
CA PHE A 460 -15.28 -9.27 17.87
C PHE A 460 -13.85 -8.84 18.23
N ASN A 461 -13.47 -8.96 19.50
CA ASN A 461 -12.11 -8.65 19.96
C ASN A 461 -11.08 -9.64 19.41
N ARG A 462 -11.40 -10.95 19.33
CA ARG A 462 -10.50 -11.94 18.72
C ARG A 462 -10.30 -11.70 17.23
N THR A 463 -11.37 -11.40 16.48
CA THR A 463 -11.29 -11.12 15.05
C THR A 463 -10.50 -9.82 14.77
N LEU A 464 -10.74 -8.75 15.53
CA LEU A 464 -9.96 -7.51 15.40
C LEU A 464 -8.49 -7.71 15.77
N SER A 465 -8.20 -8.48 16.82
CA SER A 465 -6.82 -8.78 17.22
C SER A 465 -6.10 -9.58 16.13
N SER A 466 -6.78 -10.58 15.53
CA SER A 466 -6.22 -11.42 14.46
C SER A 466 -5.97 -10.64 13.17
N ILE A 467 -6.81 -9.66 12.82
CA ILE A 467 -6.59 -8.77 11.67
C ILE A 467 -5.39 -7.83 11.95
N LYS A 468 -5.22 -7.39 13.19
CA LYS A 468 -4.12 -6.49 13.59
C LYS A 468 -2.76 -7.21 13.63
N THR A 469 -2.71 -8.49 13.98
CA THR A 469 -1.48 -9.30 13.88
C THR A 469 -1.11 -9.61 12.44
N VAL A 470 -2.09 -9.84 11.54
CA VAL A 470 -1.82 -10.07 10.10
C VAL A 470 -1.31 -8.80 9.42
N THR A 471 -1.77 -7.61 9.82
CA THR A 471 -1.28 -6.32 9.28
C THR A 471 0.00 -5.80 9.96
N GLY A 472 0.29 -6.22 11.20
CA GLY A 472 1.49 -5.83 11.94
C GLY A 472 2.76 -6.63 11.59
N ASN A 473 2.62 -7.85 11.06
CA ASN A 473 3.77 -8.71 10.73
C ASN A 473 4.39 -8.47 9.35
N GLN A 474 3.88 -7.53 8.54
CA GLN A 474 4.53 -7.11 7.27
C GLN A 474 5.48 -5.92 7.43
N GLY A 475 5.69 -5.40 8.64
CA GLY A 475 6.48 -4.16 8.87
C GLY A 475 7.79 -4.32 9.65
N LYS A 476 8.25 -5.53 9.97
CA LYS A 476 9.46 -5.74 10.79
C LYS A 476 10.31 -6.94 10.35
N GLU A 477 10.64 -7.02 9.07
CA GLU A 477 11.83 -7.77 8.61
C GLU A 477 12.47 -6.99 7.46
N THR A 478 13.23 -5.96 7.81
CA THR A 478 14.35 -5.41 7.02
C THR A 478 14.96 -4.25 7.81
N THR A 479 15.94 -4.56 8.64
CA THR A 479 17.02 -3.63 8.99
C THR A 479 18.28 -4.43 9.23
#